data_AF-A0AA36IQE8-F1
#
_entry.id   AF-A0AA36IQE8-F1
#
_cell.length_a   1.000
_cell.length_b   1.000
_cell.length_c   1.000
_cell.angle_alpha   90.00
_cell.angle_beta   90.00
_cell.angle_gamma   90.00
#
_symmetry.space_group_name_H-M   'P 1'
#
loop_
_entity.id
_entity.type
_entity.pdbx_description
1 polymer ?
#
loop_
_entity_poly.entity_id
_entity_poly.type
_entity_poly.pdbx_seq_one_letter_code
_entity_poly.pdbx_strand_id
1 'polypeptide(L)'
;MAQLWEVVGGVDKGGILVRSGQLLSSPEETSRLSTGALIRQEELVGERLRYTRLSGSGPLTGWVSLKVKDKPMVAKTDRTPPAEPAPAAPAAPAVPPAKEPAPKESAPEEEEEQEGAPEAEADQRAAADHAPVGDVTFDDEEDGEGEAAAPEPVAEAAPEPKAPKEPAAPGEIAVGCQVEISGLKSKPELNGKRATVMLKDEAAGRFEVRIDGPADDRIRCKPENLTVVVAKTSPQKSQGDANFKEGRLEQAIACYRQALEEAKGDDEFSATIQSNIAAAYAKKGDHHKALEAANEAVRLRPDWAKAHSRKGLSLLSLGRFADAQASYILAVKNDPVTDGYLAGLGQATEKLMQGKSASDRQAEAEAKKAKGNDALKAGQLPLAIACYTMAISVVKPLIESANLKQTAAVYSSNRSAAFAKLKHWHFSLGDAQEAARLSPQWYKAQLRVATAYLGQGHAEHAYKTYLFASDLPQGLAEAMKENASMPCGRSRAWSRRWRSSGSQDSTRTRASRRAGAAFSQFLMCT
;
A
#
# COMPACT_ATOMS: atom_id res chain seq x y z
N MET A 1 13.47 18.30 41.55
CA MET A 1 12.39 18.82 40.69
C MET A 1 13.01 19.17 39.35
N ALA A 2 12.63 18.50 38.25
CA ALA A 2 13.16 18.86 36.93
C ALA A 2 12.63 20.25 36.54
N GLN A 3 13.52 21.16 36.13
CA GLN A 3 13.14 22.52 35.76
C GLN A 3 12.26 22.50 34.50
N LEU A 4 11.11 23.18 34.57
CA LEU A 4 10.21 23.37 33.44
C LEU A 4 10.54 24.66 32.69
N TRP A 5 10.39 24.60 31.37
CA TRP A 5 10.63 25.70 30.45
C TRP A 5 9.47 25.83 29.45
N GLU A 6 9.13 27.06 29.10
CA GLU A 6 8.17 27.40 28.06
C GLU A 6 8.89 28.02 26.86
N VAL A 7 8.48 27.62 25.67
CA VAL A 7 9.00 28.17 24.41
C VAL A 7 8.39 29.54 24.13
N VAL A 8 9.19 30.60 24.26
CA VAL A 8 8.76 32.01 24.06
C VAL A 8 9.27 32.64 22.76
N GLY A 9 10.27 32.03 22.10
CA GLY A 9 10.87 32.57 20.87
C GLY A 9 10.53 31.77 19.61
N GLY A 10 10.22 32.47 18.50
CA GLY A 10 9.98 31.84 17.19
C GLY A 10 8.99 32.56 16.27
N VAL A 11 8.82 33.88 16.44
CA VAL A 11 7.65 34.64 15.92
C VAL A 11 7.54 34.64 14.39
N ASP A 12 8.64 34.48 13.66
CA ASP A 12 8.61 34.58 12.18
C ASP A 12 8.37 33.24 11.46
N LYS A 13 8.44 32.09 12.16
CA LYS A 13 8.28 30.74 11.57
C LYS A 13 7.57 29.70 12.46
N GLY A 14 6.86 30.14 13.50
CA GLY A 14 5.99 29.26 14.31
C GLY A 14 6.68 28.28 15.27
N GLY A 15 7.96 28.49 15.61
CA GLY A 15 8.66 27.64 16.59
C GLY A 15 10.20 27.71 16.58
N ILE A 16 10.83 26.99 17.52
CA ILE A 16 12.29 26.85 17.69
C ILE A 16 12.83 25.69 16.84
N LEU A 17 14.00 25.88 16.25
CA LEU A 17 14.77 24.84 15.59
C LEU A 17 15.38 23.86 16.60
N VAL A 18 15.12 22.56 16.40
CA VAL A 18 15.63 21.48 17.24
C VAL A 18 16.77 20.78 16.49
N ARG A 19 17.84 20.42 17.20
CA ARG A 19 18.94 19.61 16.67
C ARG A 19 19.01 18.27 17.39
N SER A 20 19.43 17.24 16.68
CA SER A 20 19.61 15.89 17.24
C SER A 20 20.82 15.78 18.17
N GLY A 21 21.80 16.68 18.02
CA GLY A 21 23.02 16.72 18.82
C GLY A 21 23.27 18.08 19.51
N GLN A 22 24.18 18.06 20.48
CA GLN A 22 24.53 19.21 21.30
C GLN A 22 25.19 20.35 20.50
N LEU A 23 25.96 20.04 19.45
CA LEU A 23 26.69 21.04 18.69
C LEU A 23 25.78 21.82 17.73
N LEU A 24 26.17 23.05 17.40
CA LEU A 24 25.48 23.86 16.38
C LEU A 24 25.63 23.30 14.96
N SER A 25 26.65 22.46 14.73
CA SER A 25 26.87 21.73 13.48
C SER A 25 26.09 20.40 13.40
N SER A 26 25.40 20.00 14.47
CA SER A 26 24.63 18.75 14.48
C SER A 26 23.41 18.83 13.55
N PRO A 27 22.95 17.69 12.99
CA PRO A 27 21.79 17.65 12.09
C PRO A 27 20.56 18.32 12.70
N GLU A 28 19.85 19.08 11.85
CA GLU A 28 18.57 19.71 12.20
C GLU A 28 17.46 18.67 12.13
N GLU A 29 16.59 18.66 13.12
CA GLU A 29 15.39 17.85 13.08
C GLU A 29 14.40 18.44 12.06
N THR A 30 13.69 17.56 11.36
CA THR A 30 12.72 17.95 10.33
C THR A 30 11.54 18.76 10.90
N SER A 31 11.28 18.65 12.19
CA SER A 31 10.17 19.31 12.87
C SER A 31 10.65 20.35 13.88
N ARG A 32 10.04 21.53 13.85
CA ARG A 32 10.29 22.62 14.80
C ARG A 32 9.44 22.44 16.05
N LEU A 33 9.94 22.91 17.19
CA LEU A 33 9.20 22.92 18.45
C LEU A 33 8.32 24.18 18.51
N SER A 34 7.00 24.02 18.62
CA SER A 34 6.05 25.14 18.54
C SER A 34 6.22 26.15 19.67
N THR A 35 5.97 27.43 19.38
CA THR A 35 5.87 28.48 20.42
C THR A 35 4.74 28.16 21.40
N GLY A 36 5.01 28.31 22.70
CA GLY A 36 4.09 27.93 23.79
C GLY A 36 4.17 26.46 24.23
N ALA A 37 5.07 25.65 23.66
CA ALA A 37 5.31 24.28 24.12
C ALA A 37 5.95 24.27 25.52
N LEU A 38 5.49 23.36 26.39
CA LEU A 38 6.12 23.09 27.69
C LEU A 38 7.13 21.96 27.54
N ILE A 39 8.33 22.20 28.01
CA ILE A 39 9.44 21.24 27.94
C ILE A 39 10.09 21.07 29.31
N ARG A 40 10.50 19.84 29.60
CA ARG A 40 11.23 19.47 30.80
C ARG A 40 12.72 19.46 30.50
N GLN A 41 13.52 20.12 31.34
CA GLN A 41 14.97 20.06 31.26
C GLN A 41 15.49 18.67 31.63
N GLU A 42 16.29 18.07 30.74
CA GLU A 42 17.05 16.85 31.04
C GLU A 42 18.51 17.17 31.26
N GLU A 43 19.09 17.99 30.39
CA GLU A 43 20.52 18.32 30.42
C GLU A 43 20.73 19.77 29.97
N LEU A 44 21.58 20.52 30.67
CA LEU A 44 21.94 21.89 30.31
C LEU A 44 23.44 22.00 30.22
N VAL A 45 23.96 22.31 29.03
CA VAL A 45 25.38 22.51 28.80
C VAL A 45 25.61 23.87 28.15
N GLY A 46 26.11 24.82 28.95
CA GLY A 46 26.26 26.22 28.53
C GLY A 46 24.90 26.84 28.16
N GLU A 47 24.76 27.28 26.91
CA GLU A 47 23.52 27.84 26.38
C GLU A 47 22.63 26.81 25.64
N ARG A 48 22.97 25.52 25.71
CA ARG A 48 22.28 24.43 25.00
C ARG A 48 21.50 23.56 25.99
N LEU A 49 20.20 23.46 25.77
CA LEU A 49 19.25 22.73 26.60
C LEU A 49 18.77 21.48 25.86
N ARG A 50 19.00 20.30 26.46
CA ARG A 50 18.33 19.06 26.08
C ARG A 50 17.01 18.96 26.82
N TYR A 51 15.96 18.65 26.09
CA TYR A 51 14.61 18.65 26.63
C TYR A 51 13.82 17.41 26.25
N THR A 52 12.78 17.14 27.06
CA THR A 52 11.67 16.26 26.71
C THR A 52 10.38 17.08 26.72
N ARG A 53 9.61 17.03 25.63
CA ARG A 53 8.38 17.80 25.43
C ARG A 53 7.26 17.21 26.27
N LEU A 54 6.61 18.05 27.08
CA LEU A 54 5.45 17.68 27.88
C LEU A 54 4.14 18.09 27.19
N SER A 55 4.11 19.23 26.51
CA SER A 55 2.95 19.70 25.75
C SER A 55 3.35 20.53 24.52
N GLY A 56 2.45 20.68 23.56
CA GLY A 56 2.69 21.39 22.29
C GLY A 56 3.01 20.47 21.10
N SER A 57 3.43 21.05 19.98
CA SER A 57 3.78 20.35 18.73
C SER A 57 5.29 20.40 18.47
N GLY A 58 5.83 19.40 17.77
CA GLY A 58 7.28 19.27 17.50
C GLY A 58 7.89 17.98 18.04
N PRO A 59 9.24 17.84 18.00
CA PRO A 59 9.94 16.64 18.42
C PRO A 59 9.73 16.34 19.91
N LEU A 60 9.66 15.05 20.28
CA LEU A 60 9.52 14.64 21.67
C LEU A 60 10.78 14.98 22.49
N THR A 61 11.96 14.88 21.87
CA THR A 61 13.24 15.17 22.50
C THR A 61 14.17 15.91 21.54
N GLY A 62 15.11 16.68 22.06
CA GLY A 62 16.20 17.23 21.25
C GLY A 62 16.95 18.36 21.95
N TRP A 63 17.81 19.04 21.20
CA TRP A 63 18.64 20.14 21.71
C TRP A 63 18.20 21.50 21.14
N VAL A 64 17.92 22.45 22.03
CA VAL A 64 17.56 23.84 21.72
C VAL A 64 18.53 24.83 22.38
N SER A 65 18.63 26.03 21.84
CA SER A 65 19.45 27.09 22.42
C SER A 65 18.60 27.98 23.33
N LEU A 66 19.14 28.39 24.48
CA LEU A 66 18.45 29.25 25.44
C LEU A 66 18.22 30.66 24.89
N LYS A 67 19.21 31.20 24.15
CA LYS A 67 19.18 32.52 23.52
C LYS A 67 19.74 32.44 22.10
N VAL A 68 19.25 33.31 21.22
CA VAL A 68 19.79 33.51 19.88
C VAL A 68 19.83 35.01 19.62
N LYS A 69 21.02 35.57 19.34
CA LYS A 69 21.24 37.03 19.17
C LYS A 69 20.62 37.84 20.33
N ASP A 70 20.94 37.45 21.57
CA ASP A 70 20.43 38.03 22.83
C ASP A 70 18.92 37.94 23.09
N LYS A 71 18.14 37.36 22.17
CA LYS A 71 16.71 37.12 22.37
C LYS A 71 16.47 35.77 23.08
N PRO A 72 15.75 35.74 24.22
CA PRO A 72 15.43 34.49 24.91
C PRO A 72 14.46 33.63 24.08
N MET A 73 14.83 32.37 23.86
CA MET A 73 14.02 31.40 23.11
C MET A 73 13.14 30.56 24.04
N VAL A 74 13.64 30.25 25.24
CA VAL A 74 12.89 29.54 26.28
C VAL A 74 12.97 30.30 27.60
N ALA A 75 11.88 30.30 28.36
CA ALA A 75 11.79 30.92 29.67
C ALA A 75 11.44 29.88 30.73
N LYS A 76 11.99 30.01 31.94
CA LYS A 76 11.60 29.15 33.07
C LYS A 76 10.14 29.43 33.42
N THR A 77 9.38 28.38 33.67
CA THR A 77 7.96 28.48 34.00
C THR A 77 7.63 27.57 35.17
N ASP A 78 6.71 28.02 36.02
CA ASP A 78 6.14 27.23 37.11
C ASP A 78 4.77 26.64 36.73
N ARG A 79 4.42 26.70 35.44
CA ARG A 79 3.19 26.09 34.91
C ARG A 79 3.16 24.60 35.20
N THR A 80 2.09 24.16 35.84
CA THR A 80 1.81 22.74 36.03
C THR A 80 1.58 22.08 34.66
N PRO A 81 2.31 21.01 34.32
CA PRO A 81 2.06 20.30 33.07
C PRO A 81 0.63 19.73 33.08
N PRO A 82 -0.03 19.63 31.91
CA PRO A 82 -1.31 18.94 31.83
C PRO A 82 -1.14 17.53 32.40
N ALA A 83 -2.05 17.12 33.29
CA ALA A 83 -2.01 15.83 33.96
C ALA A 83 -1.79 14.73 32.91
N GLU A 84 -0.79 13.87 33.13
CA GLU A 84 -0.60 12.66 32.33
C GLU A 84 -1.95 11.92 32.28
N PRO A 85 -2.43 11.44 31.12
CA PRO A 85 -3.45 10.41 31.13
C PRO A 85 -2.87 9.28 31.96
N ALA A 86 -3.57 8.92 33.05
CA ALA A 86 -3.11 7.96 34.03
C ALA A 86 -2.51 6.73 33.34
N PRO A 87 -1.35 6.20 33.78
CA PRO A 87 -0.92 4.89 33.34
C PRO A 87 -2.04 3.92 33.69
N ALA A 88 -2.54 3.19 32.69
CA ALA A 88 -3.45 2.07 32.92
C ALA A 88 -2.84 1.19 34.01
N ALA A 89 -3.53 1.09 35.14
CA ALA A 89 -3.06 0.38 36.32
C ALA A 89 -2.69 -1.08 35.97
N PRO A 90 -1.65 -1.65 36.62
CA PRO A 90 -1.37 -3.07 36.51
C PRO A 90 -2.54 -3.86 37.10
N ALA A 91 -3.06 -4.83 36.36
CA ALA A 91 -4.04 -5.78 36.86
C ALA A 91 -3.46 -6.53 38.07
N ALA A 92 -3.95 -6.20 39.26
CA ALA A 92 -3.73 -6.96 40.49
C ALA A 92 -4.80 -8.07 40.62
N PRO A 93 -4.56 -9.09 41.46
CA PRO A 93 -4.90 -10.49 41.20
C PRO A 93 -6.37 -10.84 41.44
N ALA A 94 -6.81 -11.91 40.78
CA ALA A 94 -8.13 -12.52 40.94
C ALA A 94 -8.41 -12.91 42.39
N VAL A 95 -9.44 -12.31 42.98
CA VAL A 95 -10.12 -12.77 44.19
C VAL A 95 -11.22 -13.76 43.77
N PRO A 96 -11.38 -14.92 44.45
CA PRO A 96 -12.28 -15.99 44.04
C PRO A 96 -13.77 -15.61 44.21
N PRO A 97 -14.69 -16.26 43.48
CA PRO A 97 -16.09 -15.88 43.46
C PRO A 97 -16.81 -16.27 44.77
N ALA A 98 -17.59 -15.32 45.29
CA ALA A 98 -18.55 -15.54 46.36
C ALA A 98 -19.88 -16.06 45.78
N LYS A 99 -20.45 -17.03 46.51
CA LYS A 99 -21.69 -17.76 46.27
C LYS A 99 -22.91 -16.87 45.98
N GLU A 100 -23.66 -17.23 44.94
CA GLU A 100 -25.10 -16.91 44.83
C GLU A 100 -25.94 -17.91 45.67
N PRO A 101 -27.12 -17.49 46.18
CA PRO A 101 -27.97 -18.32 47.01
C PRO A 101 -28.92 -19.21 46.18
N ALA A 102 -29.17 -20.40 46.73
CA ALA A 102 -30.01 -21.45 46.16
C ALA A 102 -31.52 -21.06 46.04
N PRO A 103 -32.24 -21.59 45.05
CA PRO A 103 -33.69 -21.73 45.10
C PRO A 103 -34.12 -23.01 45.83
N LYS A 104 -35.27 -22.94 46.51
CA LYS A 104 -35.89 -24.00 47.30
C LYS A 104 -36.60 -25.06 46.45
N GLU A 105 -36.61 -26.26 47.03
CA GLU A 105 -37.22 -27.52 46.62
C GLU A 105 -38.73 -27.46 46.32
N SER A 106 -39.15 -28.27 45.35
CA SER A 106 -40.43 -29.00 45.39
C SER A 106 -40.24 -30.36 44.70
N ALA A 107 -40.80 -31.39 45.34
CA ALA A 107 -40.57 -32.84 45.23
C ALA A 107 -40.99 -33.51 43.89
N PRO A 108 -40.68 -34.81 43.69
CA PRO A 108 -40.69 -35.50 42.40
C PRO A 108 -41.95 -36.35 42.17
N GLU A 109 -42.24 -36.63 40.90
CA GLU A 109 -43.04 -37.78 40.46
C GLU A 109 -42.24 -38.59 39.43
N GLU A 110 -42.48 -39.89 39.51
CA GLU A 110 -41.79 -41.04 38.93
C GLU A 110 -42.01 -41.16 37.42
N GLU A 111 -41.08 -41.83 36.71
CA GLU A 111 -41.42 -42.99 35.86
C GLU A 111 -40.15 -43.63 35.26
N GLU A 112 -39.97 -44.87 35.69
CA GLU A 112 -39.36 -46.07 35.09
C GLU A 112 -38.32 -46.03 33.96
N GLU A 113 -37.24 -46.75 34.25
CA GLU A 113 -36.30 -47.41 33.36
C GLU A 113 -36.99 -48.29 32.30
N GLN A 114 -36.36 -48.43 31.12
CA GLN A 114 -36.09 -49.78 30.62
C GLN A 114 -34.93 -49.83 29.63
N GLU A 115 -34.12 -50.86 29.88
CA GLU A 115 -32.87 -51.28 29.25
C GLU A 115 -33.03 -51.74 27.79
N GLY A 116 -31.89 -51.85 27.08
CA GLY A 116 -31.79 -52.77 25.94
C GLY A 116 -30.84 -52.33 24.83
N ALA A 117 -29.57 -52.68 24.95
CA ALA A 117 -28.74 -53.06 23.80
C ALA A 117 -29.08 -54.53 23.41
N PRO A 118 -28.53 -55.18 22.35
CA PRO A 118 -27.46 -54.78 21.43
C PRO A 118 -27.63 -55.27 19.95
N GLU A 119 -26.56 -55.17 19.15
CA GLU A 119 -26.24 -55.99 17.93
C GLU A 119 -27.11 -55.77 16.67
N ALA A 120 -26.69 -55.92 15.40
CA ALA A 120 -25.56 -56.57 14.73
C ALA A 120 -25.39 -56.00 13.28
N GLU A 121 -24.23 -56.28 12.68
CA GLU A 121 -23.96 -56.67 11.25
C GLU A 121 -24.62 -55.89 10.09
N ALA A 122 -23.82 -55.22 9.24
CA ALA A 122 -23.20 -55.74 8.01
C ALA A 122 -24.20 -56.15 6.92
N ASP A 123 -24.22 -55.43 5.79
CA ASP A 123 -24.01 -56.09 4.49
C ASP A 123 -23.70 -55.12 3.34
N GLN A 124 -22.89 -55.61 2.42
CA GLN A 124 -22.58 -55.05 1.10
C GLN A 124 -23.50 -55.69 0.05
N ARG A 125 -23.88 -54.94 -0.99
CA ARG A 125 -24.12 -55.33 -2.42
C ARG A 125 -24.97 -54.23 -3.09
N ALA A 126 -24.50 -53.53 -4.13
CA ALA A 126 -24.21 -53.92 -5.52
C ALA A 126 -25.44 -53.87 -6.47
N ALA A 127 -25.15 -53.48 -7.73
CA ALA A 127 -25.98 -53.34 -8.94
C ALA A 127 -26.70 -51.97 -9.11
N ALA A 128 -26.40 -51.11 -10.10
CA ALA A 128 -26.29 -51.21 -11.57
C ALA A 128 -27.65 -51.16 -12.29
N ASP A 129 -27.90 -50.06 -13.04
CA ASP A 129 -28.55 -49.99 -14.37
C ASP A 129 -28.62 -48.52 -14.86
N HIS A 130 -27.99 -48.17 -16.00
CA HIS A 130 -28.59 -47.93 -17.33
C HIS A 130 -29.62 -46.77 -17.36
N ALA A 131 -29.59 -45.75 -18.23
CA ALA A 131 -28.79 -45.37 -19.39
C ALA A 131 -29.06 -43.87 -19.73
N PRO A 132 -28.26 -43.21 -20.60
CA PRO A 132 -28.48 -41.84 -21.10
C PRO A 132 -28.90 -41.81 -22.57
N VAL A 133 -29.82 -40.91 -22.99
CA VAL A 133 -30.02 -40.54 -24.41
C VAL A 133 -30.63 -39.14 -24.53
N GLY A 134 -30.16 -38.35 -25.50
CA GLY A 134 -30.88 -37.20 -26.03
C GLY A 134 -30.05 -36.24 -26.89
N ASP A 135 -29.41 -36.75 -27.95
CA ASP A 135 -28.81 -35.98 -29.04
C ASP A 135 -29.87 -35.74 -30.14
N VAL A 136 -29.83 -34.60 -30.82
CA VAL A 136 -30.64 -34.31 -32.01
C VAL A 136 -29.79 -33.54 -33.02
N THR A 137 -29.40 -34.24 -34.09
CA THR A 137 -28.92 -33.71 -35.37
C THR A 137 -29.78 -34.31 -36.50
N PHE A 138 -30.05 -33.49 -37.53
CA PHE A 138 -30.49 -33.81 -38.91
C PHE A 138 -30.75 -32.44 -39.58
N ASP A 139 -30.40 -32.05 -40.80
CA ASP A 139 -29.63 -32.54 -41.97
C ASP A 139 -29.27 -31.26 -42.76
N ASP A 140 -28.05 -31.05 -43.24
CA ASP A 140 -27.55 -31.38 -44.61
C ASP A 140 -28.45 -30.92 -45.78
N GLU A 141 -27.98 -29.90 -46.50
CA GLU A 141 -28.00 -29.93 -47.98
C GLU A 141 -26.81 -29.11 -48.51
N GLU A 142 -25.93 -29.88 -49.16
CA GLU A 142 -24.72 -29.54 -49.88
C GLU A 142 -25.10 -29.01 -51.28
N ASP A 143 -24.34 -28.06 -51.82
CA ASP A 143 -23.91 -28.11 -53.22
C ASP A 143 -22.81 -27.06 -53.47
N GLY A 144 -21.68 -27.56 -53.95
CA GLY A 144 -20.47 -26.81 -54.25
C GLY A 144 -20.31 -26.49 -55.74
N GLU A 145 -19.08 -26.06 -56.03
CA GLU A 145 -18.47 -25.82 -57.36
C GLU A 145 -18.84 -24.46 -58.01
N GLY A 146 -17.91 -23.62 -58.47
CA GLY A 146 -16.47 -23.74 -58.60
C GLY A 146 -15.84 -22.40 -59.06
N GLU A 147 -14.55 -22.27 -58.74
CA GLU A 147 -13.47 -21.74 -59.59
C GLU A 147 -13.71 -20.49 -60.46
N ALA A 148 -13.04 -19.37 -60.13
CA ALA A 148 -12.33 -18.56 -61.12
C ALA A 148 -11.43 -17.49 -60.47
N ALA A 149 -10.28 -17.30 -61.10
CA ALA A 149 -9.15 -16.48 -60.71
C ALA A 149 -9.41 -14.96 -60.71
N ALA A 150 -8.55 -14.26 -59.96
CA ALA A 150 -8.44 -12.82 -59.87
C ALA A 150 -8.28 -12.10 -61.23
N PRO A 151 -8.77 -10.85 -61.29
CA PRO A 151 -7.95 -9.77 -61.84
C PRO A 151 -7.91 -8.54 -60.92
N GLU A 152 -6.74 -7.89 -60.81
CA GLU A 152 -6.61 -6.56 -60.20
C GLU A 152 -7.13 -5.42 -61.15
N PRO A 153 -7.04 -4.11 -60.80
CA PRO A 153 -8.24 -3.29 -60.62
C PRO A 153 -8.38 -2.22 -61.71
N VAL A 154 -9.61 -1.75 -61.95
CA VAL A 154 -9.84 -0.50 -62.68
C VAL A 154 -10.83 0.36 -61.90
N ALA A 155 -10.44 1.62 -61.73
CA ALA A 155 -11.09 2.64 -60.93
C ALA A 155 -12.45 3.10 -61.50
N GLU A 156 -13.41 3.42 -60.62
CA GLU A 156 -14.25 4.60 -60.84
C GLU A 156 -14.90 5.16 -59.57
N ALA A 157 -14.76 6.48 -59.45
CA ALA A 157 -15.63 7.49 -58.85
C ALA A 157 -16.16 7.36 -57.40
N ALA A 158 -15.65 8.28 -56.58
CA ALA A 158 -16.12 8.62 -55.24
C ALA A 158 -17.55 9.19 -55.20
N PRO A 159 -18.36 8.89 -54.17
CA PRO A 159 -19.51 9.70 -53.82
C PRO A 159 -19.08 10.99 -53.10
N GLU A 160 -19.66 12.10 -53.55
CA GLU A 160 -19.43 13.47 -53.08
C GLU A 160 -19.66 13.69 -51.57
N PRO A 161 -18.99 14.68 -50.96
CA PRO A 161 -18.95 14.88 -49.52
C PRO A 161 -20.30 15.38 -48.96
N LYS A 162 -20.81 14.67 -47.94
CA LYS A 162 -21.88 15.18 -47.07
C LYS A 162 -21.40 16.47 -46.40
N ALA A 163 -22.20 17.52 -46.55
CA ALA A 163 -21.99 18.85 -46.02
C ALA A 163 -21.55 18.83 -44.53
N PRO A 164 -20.65 19.75 -44.12
CA PRO A 164 -20.18 19.84 -42.74
C PRO A 164 -21.38 20.11 -41.81
N LYS A 165 -21.57 19.23 -40.83
CA LYS A 165 -22.44 19.52 -39.68
C LYS A 165 -21.95 20.83 -39.05
N GLU A 166 -22.89 21.74 -38.83
CA GLU A 166 -22.67 23.00 -38.12
C GLU A 166 -21.85 22.80 -36.85
N PRO A 167 -20.88 23.68 -36.56
CA PRO A 167 -20.18 23.66 -35.29
C PRO A 167 -21.19 23.89 -34.18
N ALA A 168 -21.32 22.91 -33.28
CA ALA A 168 -22.05 23.07 -32.04
C ALA A 168 -21.54 24.33 -31.33
N ALA A 169 -22.48 25.16 -30.86
CA ALA A 169 -22.21 26.37 -30.10
C ALA A 169 -21.19 26.13 -28.97
N PRO A 170 -20.37 27.13 -28.60
CA PRO A 170 -19.24 26.97 -27.68
C PRO A 170 -19.71 26.65 -26.26
N GLY A 171 -19.92 25.37 -25.99
CA GLY A 171 -20.16 24.79 -24.68
C GLY A 171 -18.84 24.53 -23.95
N GLU A 172 -18.79 24.94 -22.70
CA GLU A 172 -17.64 25.02 -21.78
C GLU A 172 -16.70 23.79 -21.77
N ILE A 173 -15.49 23.96 -22.31
CA ILE A 173 -14.37 23.03 -22.04
C ILE A 173 -13.92 23.27 -20.58
N ALA A 174 -14.23 22.32 -19.69
CA ALA A 174 -13.84 22.38 -18.28
C ALA A 174 -12.48 21.70 -18.01
N VAL A 175 -11.84 22.10 -16.91
CA VAL A 175 -10.63 21.43 -16.40
C VAL A 175 -10.98 20.00 -15.98
N GLY A 176 -10.25 19.02 -16.50
CA GLY A 176 -10.44 17.58 -16.25
C GLY A 176 -11.12 16.82 -17.38
N CYS A 177 -11.63 17.50 -18.42
CA CYS A 177 -12.26 16.84 -19.57
C CYS A 177 -11.24 16.08 -20.43
N GLN A 178 -11.64 14.94 -20.99
CA GLN A 178 -10.90 14.31 -22.08
C GLN A 178 -11.31 14.95 -23.41
N VAL A 179 -10.31 15.49 -24.09
CA VAL A 179 -10.41 16.20 -25.36
C VAL A 179 -9.55 15.50 -26.39
N GLU A 180 -10.00 15.50 -27.63
CA GLU A 180 -9.19 15.16 -28.79
C GLU A 180 -8.69 16.44 -29.41
N ILE A 181 -7.40 16.44 -29.68
CA ILE A 181 -6.70 17.56 -30.27
C ILE A 181 -6.93 17.51 -31.79
N SER A 182 -7.39 18.61 -32.37
CA SER A 182 -7.58 18.73 -33.82
C SER A 182 -7.15 20.12 -34.30
N GLY A 183 -6.74 20.25 -35.56
CA GLY A 183 -6.44 21.56 -36.16
C GLY A 183 -5.16 22.28 -35.67
N LEU A 184 -4.26 21.62 -34.91
CA LEU A 184 -2.96 22.21 -34.58
C LEU A 184 -2.05 22.29 -35.80
N LYS A 185 -1.74 23.51 -36.24
CA LYS A 185 -0.76 23.79 -37.32
C LYS A 185 0.70 23.68 -36.86
N SER A 186 0.97 23.93 -35.58
CA SER A 186 2.33 23.94 -35.02
C SER A 186 2.88 22.55 -34.71
N LYS A 187 2.01 21.57 -34.46
CA LYS A 187 2.33 20.18 -34.13
C LYS A 187 1.26 19.24 -34.73
N PRO A 188 1.27 19.02 -36.06
CA PRO A 188 0.28 18.18 -36.72
C PRO A 188 0.29 16.73 -36.22
N GLU A 189 1.40 16.23 -35.68
CA GLU A 189 1.58 14.89 -35.11
C GLU A 189 0.77 14.64 -33.82
N LEU A 190 0.17 15.68 -33.25
CA LEU A 190 -0.70 15.60 -32.08
C LEU A 190 -2.20 15.62 -32.44
N ASN A 191 -2.53 15.90 -33.70
CA ASN A 191 -3.92 15.85 -34.17
C ASN A 191 -4.43 14.40 -34.14
N GLY A 192 -5.62 14.18 -33.59
CA GLY A 192 -6.21 12.86 -33.37
C GLY A 192 -5.79 12.17 -32.06
N LYS A 193 -4.92 12.80 -31.25
CA LYS A 193 -4.55 12.26 -29.93
C LYS A 193 -5.52 12.72 -28.85
N ARG A 194 -5.79 11.82 -27.90
CA ARG A 194 -6.54 12.11 -26.68
C ARG A 194 -5.66 12.82 -25.67
N ALA A 195 -6.22 13.80 -24.99
CA ALA A 195 -5.58 14.57 -23.95
C ALA A 195 -6.58 14.92 -22.86
N THR A 196 -6.08 15.14 -21.64
CA THR A 196 -6.87 15.59 -20.51
C THR A 196 -6.61 17.07 -20.26
N VAL A 197 -7.67 17.89 -20.15
CA VAL A 197 -7.54 19.32 -19.81
C VAL A 197 -7.07 19.47 -18.37
N MET A 198 -5.96 20.16 -18.15
CA MET A 198 -5.34 20.32 -16.82
C MET A 198 -5.60 21.69 -16.21
N LEU A 199 -5.58 22.75 -17.01
CA LEU A 199 -5.80 24.12 -16.57
C LEU A 199 -6.48 24.92 -17.68
N LYS A 200 -7.33 25.86 -17.27
CA LYS A 200 -7.92 26.90 -18.12
C LYS A 200 -7.24 28.21 -17.75
N ASP A 201 -6.44 28.76 -18.67
CA ASP A 201 -5.85 30.07 -18.51
C ASP A 201 -6.82 31.11 -19.07
N GLU A 202 -7.59 31.74 -18.18
CA GLU A 202 -8.61 32.73 -18.54
C GLU A 202 -8.00 34.04 -19.04
N ALA A 203 -6.77 34.38 -18.64
CA ALA A 203 -6.07 35.58 -19.09
C ALA A 203 -5.54 35.43 -20.52
N ALA A 204 -5.07 34.23 -20.88
CA ALA A 204 -4.54 33.94 -22.21
C ALA A 204 -5.57 33.34 -23.19
N GLY A 205 -6.75 32.96 -22.71
CA GLY A 205 -7.78 32.27 -23.51
C GLY A 205 -7.32 30.92 -24.05
N ARG A 206 -6.44 30.21 -23.32
CA ARG A 206 -5.81 28.95 -23.74
C ARG A 206 -6.00 27.85 -22.69
N PHE A 207 -6.07 26.62 -23.16
CA PHE A 207 -6.13 25.42 -22.31
C PHE A 207 -4.78 24.74 -22.29
N GLU A 208 -4.34 24.34 -21.10
CA GLU A 208 -3.22 23.41 -20.93
C GLU A 208 -3.78 22.00 -20.88
N VAL A 209 -3.39 21.15 -21.84
CA VAL A 209 -3.85 19.76 -21.93
C VAL A 209 -2.65 18.82 -21.83
N ARG A 210 -2.84 17.70 -21.13
CA ARG A 210 -1.87 16.62 -20.98
C ARG A 210 -2.23 15.50 -21.93
N ILE A 211 -1.32 15.10 -22.83
CA ILE A 211 -1.57 14.04 -23.79
C ILE A 211 -1.58 12.69 -23.07
N ASP A 212 -2.56 11.83 -23.37
CA ASP A 212 -2.65 10.50 -22.77
C ASP A 212 -1.58 9.58 -23.41
N GLY A 213 -0.49 9.32 -22.68
CA GLY A 213 0.65 8.52 -23.13
C GLY A 213 1.72 8.35 -22.04
N PRO A 214 2.81 7.59 -22.31
CA PRO A 214 3.88 7.33 -21.34
C PRO A 214 4.77 8.54 -21.05
N ALA A 215 4.68 9.60 -21.86
CA ALA A 215 5.35 10.88 -21.63
C ALA A 215 4.33 11.89 -21.08
N ASP A 216 4.67 12.61 -19.99
CA ASP A 216 3.83 13.68 -19.41
C ASP A 216 3.95 14.96 -20.25
N ASP A 217 3.63 14.85 -21.54
CA ASP A 217 3.73 15.95 -22.49
C ASP A 217 2.53 16.88 -22.36
N ARG A 218 2.81 18.14 -22.04
CA ARG A 218 1.81 19.20 -21.85
C ARG A 218 1.87 20.18 -23.01
N ILE A 219 0.71 20.52 -23.55
CA ILE A 219 0.60 21.48 -24.65
C ILE A 219 -0.43 22.56 -24.31
N ARG A 220 -0.17 23.78 -24.78
CA ARG A 220 -1.12 24.89 -24.70
C ARG A 220 -1.81 25.06 -26.04
N CYS A 221 -3.13 24.92 -26.05
CA CYS A 221 -3.95 24.98 -27.26
C CYS A 221 -5.14 25.92 -27.05
N LYS A 222 -5.68 26.43 -28.16
CA LYS A 222 -6.91 27.23 -28.17
C LYS A 222 -8.13 26.30 -28.04
N PRO A 223 -9.28 26.79 -27.53
CA PRO A 223 -10.52 26.02 -27.49
C PRO A 223 -10.92 25.44 -28.85
N GLU A 224 -10.70 26.20 -29.94
CA GLU A 224 -11.01 25.80 -31.33
C GLU A 224 -10.30 24.50 -31.76
N ASN A 225 -9.17 24.17 -31.13
CA ASN A 225 -8.35 23.01 -31.47
C ASN A 225 -8.63 21.81 -30.56
N LEU A 226 -9.66 21.90 -29.72
CA LEU A 226 -10.02 20.89 -28.75
C LEU A 226 -11.46 20.47 -28.98
N THR A 227 -11.65 19.21 -29.33
CA THR A 227 -12.98 18.60 -29.41
C THR A 227 -13.17 17.77 -28.15
N VAL A 228 -14.20 18.03 -27.36
CA VAL A 228 -14.48 17.23 -26.16
C VAL A 228 -14.94 15.84 -26.59
N VAL A 229 -14.14 14.82 -26.30
CA VAL A 229 -14.48 13.41 -26.61
C VAL A 229 -15.32 12.82 -25.49
N VAL A 230 -15.01 13.21 -24.25
CA VAL A 230 -15.75 12.80 -23.06
C VAL A 230 -15.78 13.98 -22.08
N ALA A 231 -16.93 14.63 -21.96
CA ALA A 231 -17.21 15.58 -20.89
C ALA A 231 -17.49 14.78 -19.59
N LYS A 232 -16.48 14.15 -18.99
CA LYS A 232 -16.65 13.34 -17.77
C LYS A 232 -16.48 14.15 -16.47
N THR A 233 -16.90 15.41 -16.48
CA THR A 233 -16.95 16.26 -15.29
C THR A 233 -18.40 16.63 -14.99
N SER A 234 -19.06 15.80 -14.18
CA SER A 234 -20.30 16.19 -13.52
C SER A 234 -19.99 17.28 -12.48
N PRO A 235 -20.57 18.48 -12.59
CA PRO A 235 -20.48 19.51 -11.56
C PRO A 235 -20.89 18.98 -10.17
N GLN A 236 -21.86 18.08 -10.14
CA GLN A 236 -22.44 17.47 -8.95
C GLN A 236 -21.45 16.51 -8.30
N LYS A 237 -20.67 15.76 -9.09
CA LYS A 237 -19.56 14.97 -8.55
C LYS A 237 -18.54 15.87 -7.87
N SER A 238 -18.11 16.94 -8.54
CA SER A 238 -17.10 17.88 -8.00
C SER A 238 -17.60 18.57 -6.73
N GLN A 239 -18.87 18.98 -6.71
CA GLN A 239 -19.53 19.54 -5.53
C GLN A 239 -19.63 18.51 -4.40
N GLY A 240 -19.93 17.25 -4.73
CA GLY A 240 -19.93 16.14 -3.79
C GLY A 240 -18.55 15.92 -3.16
N ASP A 241 -17.49 15.95 -3.96
CA ASP A 241 -16.10 15.82 -3.50
C ASP A 241 -15.70 16.99 -2.57
N ALA A 242 -16.16 18.21 -2.87
CA ALA A 242 -15.94 19.38 -2.00
C ALA A 242 -16.67 19.21 -0.65
N ASN A 243 -17.96 18.88 -0.68
CA ASN A 243 -18.76 18.63 0.53
C ASN A 243 -18.18 17.47 1.37
N PHE A 244 -17.67 16.41 0.74
CA PHE A 244 -17.06 15.28 1.42
C PHE A 244 -15.77 15.67 2.18
N LYS A 245 -14.95 16.55 1.58
CA LYS A 245 -13.74 17.09 2.22
C LYS A 245 -14.07 17.96 3.42
N GLU A 246 -15.12 18.77 3.32
CA GLU A 246 -15.60 19.63 4.41
C GLU A 246 -16.38 18.87 5.49
N GLY A 247 -16.65 17.57 5.29
CA GLY A 247 -17.37 16.74 6.25
C GLY A 247 -18.90 16.88 6.18
N ARG A 248 -19.44 17.58 5.17
CA ARG A 248 -20.88 17.70 4.89
C ARG A 248 -21.38 16.43 4.18
N LEU A 249 -21.40 15.30 4.89
CA LEU A 249 -21.57 13.97 4.29
C LEU A 249 -22.93 13.77 3.62
N GLU A 250 -24.02 14.25 4.24
CA GLU A 250 -25.37 14.16 3.68
C GLU A 250 -25.49 14.93 2.37
N GLN A 251 -24.92 16.13 2.33
CA GLN A 251 -24.89 16.97 1.13
C GLN A 251 -24.01 16.34 0.05
N ALA A 252 -22.87 15.76 0.43
CA ALA A 252 -22.02 15.01 -0.50
C ALA A 252 -22.78 13.85 -1.14
N ILE A 253 -23.50 13.05 -0.35
CA ILE A 253 -24.30 11.93 -0.84
C ILE A 253 -25.42 12.41 -1.78
N ALA A 254 -26.09 13.50 -1.45
CA ALA A 254 -27.12 14.08 -2.32
C ALA A 254 -26.54 14.50 -3.67
N CYS A 255 -25.40 15.21 -3.67
CA CYS A 255 -24.69 15.60 -4.89
C CYS A 255 -24.22 14.37 -5.69
N TYR A 256 -23.67 13.34 -5.03
CA TYR A 256 -23.28 12.12 -5.73
C TYR A 256 -24.46 11.35 -6.32
N ARG A 257 -25.62 11.32 -5.67
CA ARG A 257 -26.82 10.72 -6.25
C ARG A 257 -27.29 11.44 -7.51
N GLN A 258 -27.22 12.77 -7.53
CA GLN A 258 -27.50 13.55 -8.75
C GLN A 258 -26.46 13.24 -9.85
N ALA A 259 -25.18 13.15 -9.49
CA ALA A 259 -24.13 12.76 -10.44
C ALA A 259 -24.31 11.32 -10.98
N LEU A 260 -24.95 10.43 -10.20
CA LEU A 260 -25.26 9.07 -10.64
C LEU A 260 -26.39 9.05 -11.67
N GLU A 261 -27.38 9.93 -11.53
CA GLU A 261 -28.46 10.07 -12.53
C GLU A 261 -27.90 10.57 -13.88
N GLU A 262 -26.92 11.47 -13.83
CA GLU A 262 -26.18 11.93 -15.02
C GLU A 262 -25.27 10.84 -15.61
N ALA A 263 -24.81 9.90 -14.78
CA ALA A 263 -23.96 8.80 -15.19
C ALA A 263 -24.72 7.63 -15.84
N LYS A 264 -26.05 7.72 -15.99
CA LYS A 264 -26.86 6.65 -16.59
C LYS A 264 -26.37 6.31 -18.01
N GLY A 265 -26.13 5.02 -18.24
CA GLY A 265 -25.57 4.51 -19.50
C GLY A 265 -24.05 4.49 -19.56
N ASP A 266 -23.36 4.99 -18.53
CA ASP A 266 -21.90 4.89 -18.38
C ASP A 266 -21.55 4.12 -17.10
N ASP A 267 -21.32 2.82 -17.26
CA ASP A 267 -21.01 1.92 -16.14
C ASP A 267 -19.68 2.30 -15.45
N GLU A 268 -18.73 2.86 -16.19
CA GLU A 268 -17.43 3.23 -15.63
C GLU A 268 -17.53 4.45 -14.71
N PHE A 269 -18.26 5.47 -15.17
CA PHE A 269 -18.52 6.68 -14.41
C PHE A 269 -19.46 6.38 -13.23
N SER A 270 -20.51 5.59 -13.47
CA SER A 270 -21.44 5.12 -12.43
C SER A 270 -20.71 4.37 -11.31
N ALA A 271 -19.79 3.46 -11.64
CA ALA A 271 -18.98 2.75 -10.65
C ALA A 271 -18.15 3.74 -9.81
N THR A 272 -17.56 4.75 -10.45
CA THR A 272 -16.77 5.78 -9.76
C THR A 272 -17.61 6.55 -8.74
N ILE A 273 -18.82 6.96 -9.14
CA ILE A 273 -19.76 7.66 -8.25
C ILE A 273 -20.21 6.75 -7.10
N GLN A 274 -20.56 5.49 -7.38
CA GLN A 274 -20.96 4.51 -6.35
C GLN A 274 -19.86 4.28 -5.31
N SER A 275 -18.59 4.23 -5.72
CA SER A 275 -17.47 4.14 -4.77
C SER A 275 -17.29 5.37 -3.89
N ASN A 276 -17.63 6.56 -4.41
CA ASN A 276 -17.64 7.80 -3.63
C ASN A 276 -18.83 7.84 -2.65
N ILE A 277 -20.00 7.38 -3.07
CA ILE A 277 -21.18 7.18 -2.20
C ILE A 277 -20.83 6.21 -1.07
N ALA A 278 -20.22 5.07 -1.39
CA ALA A 278 -19.76 4.10 -0.39
C ALA A 278 -18.81 4.72 0.64
N ALA A 279 -17.86 5.54 0.17
CA ALA A 279 -16.94 6.26 1.06
C ALA A 279 -17.65 7.26 1.97
N ALA A 280 -18.64 7.99 1.45
CA ALA A 280 -19.44 8.95 2.21
C ALA A 280 -20.27 8.26 3.30
N TYR A 281 -20.94 7.16 2.97
CA TYR A 281 -21.68 6.36 3.96
C TYR A 281 -20.76 5.73 5.02
N ALA A 282 -19.60 5.21 4.60
CA ALA A 282 -18.63 4.66 5.55
C ALA A 282 -18.12 5.72 6.53
N LYS A 283 -17.85 6.94 6.06
CA LYS A 283 -17.44 8.06 6.93
C LYS A 283 -18.56 8.54 7.85
N LYS A 284 -19.82 8.36 7.45
CA LYS A 284 -21.00 8.64 8.28
C LYS A 284 -21.27 7.56 9.34
N GLY A 285 -20.68 6.37 9.19
CA GLY A 285 -20.90 5.21 10.06
C GLY A 285 -22.04 4.29 9.60
N ASP A 286 -22.72 4.59 8.49
CA ASP A 286 -23.76 3.73 7.92
C ASP A 286 -23.12 2.68 6.99
N HIS A 287 -22.56 1.65 7.61
CA HIS A 287 -21.78 0.64 6.89
C HIS A 287 -22.64 -0.31 6.03
N HIS A 288 -23.94 -0.43 6.33
CA HIS A 288 -24.87 -1.19 5.48
C HIS A 288 -25.07 -0.52 4.12
N LYS A 289 -25.41 0.78 4.10
CA LYS A 289 -25.52 1.53 2.83
C LYS A 289 -24.19 1.67 2.11
N ALA A 290 -23.09 1.77 2.86
CA ALA A 290 -21.76 1.76 2.27
C ALA A 290 -21.46 0.44 1.55
N LEU A 291 -21.91 -0.70 2.08
CA LEU A 291 -21.75 -2.01 1.46
C LEU A 291 -22.60 -2.15 0.20
N GLU A 292 -23.85 -1.67 0.21
CA GLU A 292 -24.72 -1.67 -0.97
C GLU A 292 -24.08 -0.89 -2.13
N ALA A 293 -23.66 0.34 -1.88
CA ALA A 293 -22.99 1.17 -2.89
C ALA A 293 -21.66 0.56 -3.37
N ALA A 294 -20.89 -0.08 -2.47
CA ALA A 294 -19.67 -0.76 -2.85
C ALA A 294 -19.93 -2.02 -3.70
N ASN A 295 -20.98 -2.79 -3.40
CA ASN A 295 -21.39 -3.94 -4.20
C ASN A 295 -21.81 -3.51 -5.60
N GLU A 296 -22.53 -2.39 -5.72
CA GLU A 296 -22.92 -1.85 -7.01
C GLU A 296 -21.70 -1.39 -7.82
N ALA A 297 -20.73 -0.72 -7.18
CA ALA A 297 -19.47 -0.37 -7.83
C ALA A 297 -18.69 -1.61 -8.31
N VAL A 298 -18.69 -2.72 -7.56
CA VAL A 298 -18.09 -4.00 -7.97
C VAL A 298 -18.88 -4.66 -9.09
N ARG A 299 -20.22 -4.58 -9.08
CA ARG A 299 -21.09 -5.13 -10.14
C ARG A 299 -20.81 -4.45 -11.48
N LEU A 300 -20.69 -3.13 -11.47
CA LEU A 300 -20.41 -2.31 -12.65
C LEU A 300 -18.96 -2.49 -13.14
N ARG A 301 -18.00 -2.63 -12.22
CA ARG A 301 -16.58 -2.87 -12.55
C ARG A 301 -15.98 -3.98 -11.67
N PRO A 302 -16.07 -5.25 -12.10
CA PRO A 302 -15.57 -6.39 -11.33
C PRO A 302 -14.06 -6.36 -11.07
N ASP A 303 -13.27 -5.78 -11.98
CA ASP A 303 -11.81 -5.75 -11.85
C ASP A 303 -11.28 -4.50 -11.12
N TRP A 304 -12.17 -3.65 -10.61
CA TRP A 304 -11.75 -2.39 -10.02
C TRP A 304 -11.33 -2.55 -8.55
N ALA A 305 -10.02 -2.54 -8.30
CA ALA A 305 -9.42 -2.76 -6.98
C ALA A 305 -10.00 -1.82 -5.89
N LYS A 306 -10.24 -0.55 -6.22
CA LYS A 306 -10.76 0.42 -5.27
C LYS A 306 -12.18 0.07 -4.81
N ALA A 307 -13.06 -0.43 -5.69
CA ALA A 307 -14.40 -0.87 -5.29
C ALA A 307 -14.34 -2.06 -4.34
N HIS A 308 -13.51 -3.06 -4.63
CA HIS A 308 -13.26 -4.18 -3.72
C HIS A 308 -12.74 -3.72 -2.36
N SER A 309 -11.87 -2.71 -2.31
CA SER A 309 -11.41 -2.14 -1.05
C SER A 309 -12.50 -1.41 -0.27
N ARG A 310 -13.45 -0.74 -0.95
CA ARG A 310 -14.62 -0.10 -0.31
C ARG A 310 -15.52 -1.17 0.30
N LYS A 311 -15.77 -2.24 -0.45
CA LYS A 311 -16.54 -3.41 0.01
C LYS A 311 -15.86 -4.05 1.23
N GLY A 312 -14.55 -4.29 1.15
CA GLY A 312 -13.74 -4.82 2.25
C GLY A 312 -13.81 -3.96 3.51
N LEU A 313 -13.71 -2.63 3.37
CA LEU A 313 -13.83 -1.69 4.49
C LEU A 313 -15.22 -1.74 5.14
N SER A 314 -16.28 -1.71 4.33
CA SER A 314 -17.66 -1.79 4.83
C SER A 314 -17.91 -3.11 5.57
N LEU A 315 -17.44 -4.24 5.02
CA LEU A 315 -17.57 -5.56 5.66
C LEU A 315 -16.77 -5.66 6.95
N LEU A 316 -15.56 -5.08 7.00
CA LEU A 316 -14.73 -5.02 8.19
C LEU A 316 -15.46 -4.28 9.33
N SER A 317 -16.06 -3.13 9.03
CA SER A 317 -16.85 -2.36 9.99
C SER A 317 -18.13 -3.06 10.45
N LEU A 318 -18.71 -3.93 9.62
CA LEU A 318 -19.89 -4.75 9.94
C LEU A 318 -19.54 -6.05 10.70
N GLY A 319 -18.26 -6.31 11.01
CA GLY A 319 -17.83 -7.54 11.69
C GLY A 319 -17.75 -8.78 10.78
N ARG A 320 -18.01 -8.64 9.48
CA ARG A 320 -17.96 -9.73 8.49
C ARG A 320 -16.54 -9.94 7.97
N PHE A 321 -15.64 -10.36 8.86
CA PHE A 321 -14.20 -10.35 8.60
C PHE A 321 -13.75 -11.31 7.50
N ALA A 322 -14.40 -12.47 7.33
CA ALA A 322 -14.07 -13.44 6.28
C ALA A 322 -14.36 -12.86 4.88
N ASP A 323 -15.54 -12.27 4.72
CA ASP A 323 -15.94 -11.61 3.47
C ASP A 323 -15.08 -10.36 3.18
N ALA A 324 -14.69 -9.62 4.24
CA ALA A 324 -13.77 -8.50 4.13
C ALA A 324 -12.39 -8.97 3.61
N GLN A 325 -11.86 -10.05 4.18
CA GLN A 325 -10.60 -10.66 3.74
C GLN A 325 -10.67 -11.06 2.26
N ALA A 326 -11.74 -11.74 1.83
CA ALA A 326 -11.93 -12.11 0.44
C ALA A 326 -11.97 -10.90 -0.51
N SER A 327 -12.68 -9.83 -0.11
CA SER A 327 -12.76 -8.59 -0.89
C SER A 327 -11.39 -7.90 -1.02
N TYR A 328 -10.61 -7.84 0.07
CA TYR A 328 -9.26 -7.28 0.01
C TYR A 328 -8.28 -8.14 -0.79
N ILE A 329 -8.42 -9.47 -0.80
CA ILE A 329 -7.62 -10.35 -1.67
C ILE A 329 -7.86 -9.99 -3.14
N LEU A 330 -9.11 -9.75 -3.54
CA LEU A 330 -9.43 -9.31 -4.90
C LEU A 330 -8.87 -7.91 -5.20
N ALA A 331 -8.94 -6.98 -4.24
CA ALA A 331 -8.31 -5.67 -4.38
C ALA A 331 -6.79 -5.77 -4.61
N VAL A 332 -6.09 -6.58 -3.82
CA VAL A 332 -4.64 -6.81 -3.95
C VAL A 332 -4.30 -7.57 -5.23
N LYS A 333 -5.16 -8.48 -5.68
CA LYS A 333 -4.98 -9.19 -6.96
C LYS A 333 -4.95 -8.22 -8.14
N ASN A 334 -5.84 -7.23 -8.13
CA ASN A 334 -5.98 -6.26 -9.21
C ASN A 334 -4.99 -5.08 -9.08
N ASP A 335 -4.62 -4.71 -7.86
CA ASP A 335 -3.60 -3.70 -7.56
C ASP A 335 -2.81 -4.09 -6.30
N PRO A 336 -1.64 -4.73 -6.45
CA PRO A 336 -0.87 -5.27 -5.33
C PRO A 336 -0.03 -4.24 -4.58
N VAL A 337 0.03 -2.98 -5.04
CA VAL A 337 0.96 -1.97 -4.49
C VAL A 337 0.30 -0.90 -3.65
N THR A 338 -1.03 -0.89 -3.56
CA THR A 338 -1.71 0.08 -2.71
C THR A 338 -1.65 -0.37 -1.24
N ASP A 339 -0.88 0.36 -0.42
CA ASP A 339 -0.70 0.12 1.02
C ASP A 339 -2.02 -0.03 1.78
N GLY A 340 -3.03 0.77 1.41
CA GLY A 340 -4.35 0.71 2.02
C GLY A 340 -5.03 -0.65 1.87
N TYR A 341 -4.79 -1.37 0.77
CA TYR A 341 -5.40 -2.69 0.54
C TYR A 341 -4.69 -3.77 1.35
N LEU A 342 -3.35 -3.70 1.43
CA LEU A 342 -2.55 -4.60 2.27
C LEU A 342 -2.85 -4.40 3.76
N ALA A 343 -2.97 -3.14 4.19
CA ALA A 343 -3.36 -2.81 5.56
C ALA A 343 -4.77 -3.30 5.90
N GLY A 344 -5.75 -3.10 5.01
CA GLY A 344 -7.11 -3.60 5.18
C GLY A 344 -7.17 -5.13 5.24
N LEU A 345 -6.43 -5.82 4.36
CA LEU A 345 -6.30 -7.28 4.39
C LEU A 345 -5.72 -7.77 5.71
N GLY A 346 -4.68 -7.09 6.20
CA GLY A 346 -4.04 -7.40 7.47
C GLY A 346 -4.99 -7.23 8.65
N GLN A 347 -5.74 -6.12 8.71
CA GLN A 347 -6.73 -5.87 9.75
C GLN A 347 -7.86 -6.90 9.74
N ALA A 348 -8.40 -7.24 8.57
CA ALA A 348 -9.43 -8.29 8.44
C ALA A 348 -8.91 -9.65 8.95
N THR A 349 -7.65 -9.98 8.63
CA THR A 349 -7.02 -11.21 9.06
C THR A 349 -6.78 -11.24 10.56
N GLU A 350 -6.27 -10.15 11.13
CA GLU A 350 -6.06 -10.04 12.58
C GLU A 350 -7.39 -10.20 13.33
N LYS A 351 -8.45 -9.54 12.85
CA LYS A 351 -9.82 -9.64 13.39
C LYS A 351 -10.38 -11.07 13.34
N LEU A 352 -10.15 -11.81 12.26
CA LEU A 352 -10.50 -13.23 12.17
C LEU A 352 -9.75 -14.13 13.16
N MET A 353 -8.56 -13.71 13.58
CA MET A 353 -7.73 -14.45 14.52
C MET A 353 -7.91 -13.98 15.96
N GLN A 354 -8.75 -12.98 16.23
CA GLN A 354 -9.09 -12.56 17.60
C GLN A 354 -9.75 -13.72 18.34
N GLY A 355 -9.37 -13.91 19.61
CA GLY A 355 -9.84 -15.02 20.45
C GLY A 355 -9.21 -16.40 20.17
N LYS A 356 -8.49 -16.59 19.06
CA LYS A 356 -7.80 -17.86 18.77
C LYS A 356 -6.51 -18.01 19.59
N SER A 357 -6.14 -19.26 19.88
CA SER A 357 -4.91 -19.58 20.61
C SER A 357 -3.65 -19.18 19.81
N ALA A 358 -2.52 -19.02 20.48
CA ALA A 358 -1.25 -18.73 19.81
C ALA A 358 -0.83 -19.86 18.85
N SER A 359 -1.14 -21.12 19.20
CA SER A 359 -0.88 -22.29 18.35
C SER A 359 -1.69 -22.24 17.06
N ASP A 360 -2.98 -21.93 17.14
CA ASP A 360 -3.85 -21.85 15.96
C ASP A 360 -3.44 -20.70 15.04
N ARG A 361 -3.01 -19.57 15.63
CA ARG A 361 -2.45 -18.45 14.89
C ARG A 361 -1.20 -18.85 14.14
N GLN A 362 -0.28 -19.55 14.79
CA GLN A 362 0.94 -20.01 14.15
C GLN A 362 0.65 -20.98 13.00
N ALA A 363 -0.25 -21.95 13.19
CA ALA A 363 -0.66 -22.89 12.16
C ALA A 363 -1.30 -22.18 10.94
N GLU A 364 -2.19 -21.21 11.18
CA GLU A 364 -2.79 -20.41 10.11
C GLU A 364 -1.72 -19.59 9.36
N ALA A 365 -0.77 -18.98 10.07
CA ALA A 365 0.30 -18.21 9.44
C ALA A 365 1.19 -19.08 8.54
N GLU A 366 1.53 -20.29 8.99
CA GLU A 366 2.28 -21.26 8.21
C GLU A 366 1.50 -21.74 6.97
N ALA A 367 0.20 -21.99 7.12
CA ALA A 367 -0.68 -22.35 6.01
C ALA A 367 -0.76 -21.22 4.96
N LYS A 368 -0.88 -19.95 5.39
CA LYS A 368 -0.86 -18.80 4.48
C LYS A 368 0.50 -18.64 3.80
N LYS A 369 1.60 -18.85 4.52
CA LYS A 369 2.96 -18.83 3.93
C LYS A 369 3.16 -19.95 2.92
N ALA A 370 2.66 -21.17 3.18
CA ALA A 370 2.71 -22.27 2.23
C ALA A 370 1.98 -21.90 0.92
N LYS A 371 0.73 -21.41 1.03
CA LYS A 371 -0.04 -20.89 -0.12
C LYS A 371 0.70 -19.77 -0.86
N GLY A 372 1.35 -18.85 -0.15
CA GLY A 372 2.14 -17.78 -0.73
C GLY A 372 3.37 -18.29 -1.50
N ASN A 373 4.04 -19.32 -0.98
CA ASN A 373 5.17 -19.97 -1.65
C ASN A 373 4.72 -20.65 -2.95
N ASP A 374 3.58 -21.34 -2.92
CA ASP A 374 3.03 -22.03 -4.09
C ASP A 374 2.58 -21.02 -5.15
N ALA A 375 1.92 -19.93 -4.75
CA ALA A 375 1.60 -18.81 -5.64
C ALA A 375 2.84 -18.16 -6.25
N LEU A 376 3.93 -18.02 -5.47
CA LEU A 376 5.20 -17.45 -5.95
C LEU A 376 5.90 -18.35 -6.98
N LYS A 377 5.78 -19.67 -6.84
CA LYS A 377 6.26 -20.66 -7.83
C LYS A 377 5.39 -20.65 -9.08
N ALA A 378 4.07 -20.54 -8.92
CA ALA A 378 3.10 -20.44 -10.01
C ALA A 378 3.12 -19.09 -10.75
N GLY A 379 3.97 -18.14 -10.35
CA GLY A 379 4.05 -16.81 -10.96
C GLY A 379 2.89 -15.87 -10.60
N GLN A 380 1.99 -16.27 -9.70
CA GLN A 380 0.86 -15.47 -9.21
C GLN A 380 1.32 -14.48 -8.14
N LEU A 381 2.14 -13.50 -8.54
CA LEU A 381 2.81 -12.56 -7.63
C LEU A 381 1.84 -11.76 -6.74
N PRO A 382 0.69 -11.23 -7.23
CA PRO A 382 -0.26 -10.52 -6.38
C PRO A 382 -0.90 -11.41 -5.31
N LEU A 383 -1.23 -12.67 -5.65
CA LEU A 383 -1.77 -13.62 -4.68
C LEU A 383 -0.71 -13.98 -3.63
N ALA A 384 0.54 -14.16 -4.04
CA ALA A 384 1.64 -14.39 -3.11
C ALA A 384 1.79 -13.23 -2.11
N ILE A 385 1.71 -11.97 -2.58
CA ILE A 385 1.74 -10.78 -1.72
C ILE A 385 0.59 -10.78 -0.73
N ALA A 386 -0.63 -11.10 -1.17
CA ALA A 386 -1.79 -11.22 -0.28
C ALA A 386 -1.58 -12.29 0.79
N CYS A 387 -1.11 -13.48 0.40
CA CYS A 387 -0.81 -14.58 1.31
C CYS A 387 0.24 -14.24 2.36
N TYR A 388 1.37 -13.65 1.97
CA TYR A 388 2.39 -13.24 2.92
C TYR A 388 1.91 -12.10 3.82
N THR A 389 1.09 -11.18 3.30
CA THR A 389 0.48 -10.11 4.12
C THR A 389 -0.40 -10.69 5.21
N MET A 390 -1.25 -11.66 4.88
CA MET A 390 -2.04 -12.40 5.87
C MET A 390 -1.14 -13.08 6.90
N ALA A 391 -0.11 -13.82 6.47
CA ALA A 391 0.81 -14.52 7.37
C ALA A 391 1.53 -13.56 8.35
N ILE A 392 2.01 -12.42 7.85
CA ILE A 392 2.65 -11.38 8.66
C ILE A 392 1.67 -10.83 9.69
N SER A 393 0.44 -10.52 9.30
CA SER A 393 -0.58 -9.97 10.21
C SER A 393 -0.98 -10.93 11.32
N VAL A 394 -0.95 -12.24 11.09
CA VAL A 394 -1.24 -13.24 12.13
C VAL A 394 -0.09 -13.35 13.15
N VAL A 395 1.16 -13.29 12.70
CA VAL A 395 2.34 -13.43 13.59
C VAL A 395 2.72 -12.12 14.27
N LYS A 396 2.43 -10.97 13.67
CA LYS A 396 2.86 -9.65 14.19
C LYS A 396 2.49 -9.40 15.66
N PRO A 397 1.29 -9.74 16.15
CA PRO A 397 0.93 -9.57 17.56
C PRO A 397 1.66 -10.55 18.51
N LEU A 398 2.28 -11.61 17.98
CA LEU A 398 2.93 -12.68 18.75
C LEU A 398 4.46 -12.48 18.85
N ILE A 399 5.00 -11.35 18.38
CA ILE A 399 6.46 -11.12 18.32
C ILE A 399 7.02 -10.80 19.72
N GLU A 400 7.10 -11.82 20.56
CA GLU A 400 7.68 -11.74 21.90
C GLU A 400 8.99 -12.55 21.97
N SER A 401 9.02 -13.72 21.33
CA SER A 401 10.17 -14.63 21.31
C SER A 401 11.09 -14.43 20.10
N ALA A 402 12.36 -14.82 20.25
CA ALA A 402 13.34 -14.76 19.15
C ALA A 402 12.95 -15.63 17.95
N ASN A 403 12.31 -16.78 18.19
CA ASN A 403 11.85 -17.69 17.12
C ASN A 403 10.72 -17.06 16.28
N LEU A 404 9.81 -16.32 16.92
CA LEU A 404 8.72 -15.63 16.20
C LEU A 404 9.23 -14.39 15.45
N LYS A 405 10.25 -13.71 15.97
CA LYS A 405 10.98 -12.66 15.22
C LYS A 405 11.59 -13.20 13.93
N GLN A 406 12.27 -14.34 14.00
CA GLN A 406 12.83 -14.99 12.81
C GLN A 406 11.73 -15.43 11.82
N THR A 407 10.61 -15.95 12.33
CA THR A 407 9.48 -16.35 11.50
C THR A 407 8.87 -15.16 10.75
N ALA A 408 8.62 -14.05 11.47
CA ALA A 408 8.13 -12.82 10.87
C ALA A 408 9.12 -12.24 9.84
N ALA A 409 10.43 -12.31 10.12
CA ALA A 409 11.48 -11.90 9.18
C ALA A 409 11.42 -12.70 7.87
N VAL A 410 11.21 -14.02 7.95
CA VAL A 410 11.08 -14.90 6.78
C VAL A 410 9.87 -14.50 5.93
N TYR A 411 8.73 -14.21 6.55
CA TYR A 411 7.52 -13.83 5.81
C TYR A 411 7.68 -12.48 5.09
N SER A 412 8.25 -11.47 5.78
CA SER A 412 8.58 -10.19 5.17
C SER A 412 9.60 -10.33 4.04
N SER A 413 10.61 -11.19 4.20
CA SER A 413 11.60 -11.47 3.15
C SER A 413 10.98 -12.13 1.90
N ASN A 414 10.05 -13.07 2.09
CA ASN A 414 9.35 -13.71 0.98
C ASN A 414 8.41 -12.74 0.26
N ARG A 415 7.73 -11.85 1.00
CA ARG A 415 6.91 -10.78 0.41
C ARG A 415 7.77 -9.77 -0.37
N SER A 416 8.92 -9.38 0.18
CA SER A 416 9.93 -8.57 -0.50
C SER A 416 10.37 -9.20 -1.83
N ALA A 417 10.55 -10.52 -1.87
CA ALA A 417 10.88 -11.24 -3.10
C ALA A 417 9.76 -11.17 -4.15
N ALA A 418 8.50 -11.23 -3.74
CA ALA A 418 7.36 -11.07 -4.64
C ALA A 418 7.31 -9.64 -5.23
N PHE A 419 7.52 -8.61 -4.40
CA PHE A 419 7.60 -7.22 -4.86
C PHE A 419 8.80 -6.96 -5.79
N ALA A 420 9.96 -7.57 -5.50
CA ALA A 420 11.14 -7.49 -6.36
C ALA A 420 10.87 -8.06 -7.76
N LYS A 421 10.16 -9.20 -7.85
CA LYS A 421 9.75 -9.78 -9.14
C LYS A 421 8.81 -8.87 -9.93
N LEU A 422 7.93 -8.12 -9.24
CA LEU A 422 7.10 -7.08 -9.84
C LEU A 422 7.85 -5.76 -10.11
N LYS A 423 9.15 -5.67 -9.79
CA LYS A 423 9.97 -4.44 -9.90
C LYS A 423 9.45 -3.26 -9.06
N HIS A 424 8.65 -3.55 -8.04
CA HIS A 424 8.20 -2.55 -7.06
C HIS A 424 9.23 -2.42 -5.95
N TRP A 425 10.37 -1.82 -6.29
CA TRP A 425 11.57 -1.80 -5.45
C TRP A 425 11.40 -1.03 -4.14
N HIS A 426 10.48 -0.08 -4.06
CA HIS A 426 10.18 0.64 -2.82
C HIS A 426 9.60 -0.29 -1.75
N PHE A 427 8.51 -1.01 -2.10
CA PHE A 427 7.90 -2.02 -1.23
C PHE A 427 8.86 -3.17 -0.91
N SER A 428 9.61 -3.63 -1.91
CA SER A 428 10.63 -4.67 -1.71
C SER A 428 11.70 -4.25 -0.70
N LEU A 429 12.18 -3.00 -0.77
CA LEU A 429 13.17 -2.48 0.16
C LEU A 429 12.62 -2.38 1.58
N GLY A 430 11.41 -1.83 1.76
CA GLY A 430 10.79 -1.70 3.08
C GLY A 430 10.64 -3.05 3.78
N ASP A 431 10.12 -4.06 3.07
CA ASP A 431 9.98 -5.42 3.61
C ASP A 431 11.32 -6.10 3.89
N ALA A 432 12.33 -5.89 3.02
CA ALA A 432 13.66 -6.45 3.22
C ALA A 432 14.36 -5.82 4.43
N GLN A 433 14.22 -4.51 4.62
CA GLN A 433 14.76 -3.79 5.77
C GLN A 433 14.07 -4.24 7.06
N GLU A 434 12.76 -4.46 7.04
CA GLU A 434 12.03 -4.99 8.19
C GLU A 434 12.49 -6.42 8.53
N ALA A 435 12.69 -7.28 7.52
CA ALA A 435 13.25 -8.61 7.73
C ALA A 435 14.67 -8.55 8.35
N ALA A 436 15.52 -7.64 7.87
CA ALA A 436 16.85 -7.40 8.40
C ALA A 436 16.82 -6.82 9.83
N ARG A 437 15.83 -5.98 10.16
CA ARG A 437 15.63 -5.42 11.50
C ARG A 437 15.21 -6.50 12.50
N LEU A 438 14.29 -7.38 12.10
CA LEU A 438 13.81 -8.49 12.92
C LEU A 438 14.88 -9.56 13.14
N SER A 439 15.74 -9.78 12.14
CA SER A 439 16.81 -10.78 12.20
C SER A 439 18.13 -10.25 11.60
N PRO A 440 18.90 -9.44 12.36
CA PRO A 440 20.09 -8.76 11.84
C PRO A 440 21.21 -9.70 11.37
N GLN A 441 21.33 -10.87 12.02
CA GLN A 441 22.33 -11.88 11.69
C GLN A 441 21.93 -12.77 10.51
N TRP A 442 20.71 -12.63 9.99
CA TRP A 442 20.21 -13.45 8.89
C TRP A 442 20.66 -12.86 7.55
N TYR A 443 21.74 -13.41 7.00
CA TYR A 443 22.39 -12.86 5.81
C TYR A 443 21.45 -12.79 4.58
N LYS A 444 20.49 -13.72 4.41
CA LYS A 444 19.54 -13.70 3.29
C LYS A 444 18.67 -12.44 3.31
N ALA A 445 18.26 -11.94 4.49
CA ALA A 445 17.55 -10.67 4.58
C ALA A 445 18.43 -9.50 4.11
N GLN A 446 19.71 -9.47 4.49
CA GLN A 446 20.66 -8.45 4.04
C GLN A 446 20.88 -8.50 2.52
N LEU A 447 20.96 -9.69 1.93
CA LEU A 447 21.02 -9.85 0.47
C LEU A 447 19.77 -9.33 -0.24
N ARG A 448 18.59 -9.51 0.35
CA ARG A 448 17.34 -8.92 -0.18
C ARG A 448 17.38 -7.40 -0.14
N VAL A 449 17.89 -6.80 0.95
CA VAL A 449 18.08 -5.34 1.05
C VAL A 449 19.04 -4.85 -0.03
N ALA A 450 20.17 -5.54 -0.22
CA ALA A 450 21.13 -5.20 -1.28
C ALA A 450 20.51 -5.30 -2.68
N THR A 451 19.72 -6.34 -2.93
CA THR A 451 18.99 -6.54 -4.20
C THR A 451 17.98 -5.41 -4.45
N ALA A 452 17.24 -5.01 -3.43
CA ALA A 452 16.27 -3.93 -3.53
C ALA A 452 16.95 -2.56 -3.78
N TYR A 453 18.06 -2.27 -3.10
CA TYR A 453 18.86 -1.06 -3.39
C TYR A 453 19.42 -1.05 -4.81
N LEU A 454 19.90 -2.20 -5.29
CA LEU A 454 20.36 -2.33 -6.67
C LEU A 454 19.23 -2.08 -7.67
N GLY A 455 18.03 -2.62 -7.39
CA GLY A 455 16.82 -2.39 -8.18
C GLY A 455 16.38 -0.92 -8.23
N GLN A 456 16.59 -0.15 -7.15
CA GLN A 456 16.37 1.30 -7.13
C GLN A 456 17.48 2.12 -7.79
N GLY A 457 18.62 1.50 -8.14
CA GLY A 457 19.78 2.18 -8.71
C GLY A 457 20.78 2.71 -7.66
N HIS A 458 20.56 2.45 -6.37
CA HIS A 458 21.46 2.84 -5.28
C HIS A 458 22.63 1.86 -5.11
N ALA A 459 23.50 1.79 -6.12
CA ALA A 459 24.60 0.82 -6.19
C ALA A 459 25.58 0.87 -4.99
N GLU A 460 25.84 2.06 -4.43
CA GLU A 460 26.72 2.20 -3.27
C GLU A 460 26.12 1.56 -2.01
N HIS A 461 24.82 1.81 -1.76
CA HIS A 461 24.10 1.22 -0.63
C HIS A 461 23.98 -0.30 -0.79
N ALA A 462 23.71 -0.78 -2.01
CA ALA A 462 23.69 -2.20 -2.33
C ALA A 462 25.04 -2.87 -2.02
N TYR A 463 26.15 -2.25 -2.45
CA TYR A 463 27.49 -2.78 -2.22
C TYR A 463 27.85 -2.81 -0.73
N LYS A 464 27.59 -1.74 0.03
CA LYS A 464 27.83 -1.71 1.48
C LYS A 464 27.04 -2.81 2.20
N THR A 465 25.77 -2.99 1.83
CA THR A 465 24.90 -4.01 2.42
C THR A 465 25.37 -5.41 2.05
N TYR A 466 25.84 -5.62 0.82
CA TYR A 466 26.38 -6.90 0.37
C TYR A 466 27.66 -7.27 1.14
N LEU A 467 28.57 -6.31 1.35
CA LEU A 467 29.76 -6.53 2.16
C LEU A 467 29.40 -6.93 3.59
N PHE A 468 28.46 -6.20 4.21
CA PHE A 468 27.95 -6.55 5.53
C PHE A 468 27.36 -7.97 5.56
N ALA A 469 26.57 -8.35 4.54
CA ALA A 469 26.01 -9.69 4.43
C ALA A 469 27.09 -10.78 4.32
N SER A 470 28.18 -10.51 3.59
CA SER A 470 29.30 -11.45 3.40
C SER A 470 30.15 -11.65 4.65
N ASP A 471 30.17 -10.66 5.55
CA ASP A 471 30.88 -10.72 6.83
C ASP A 471 30.10 -11.53 7.90
N LEU A 472 28.83 -11.88 7.64
CA LEU A 472 28.02 -12.69 8.56
C LEU A 472 28.40 -14.19 8.49
N PRO A 473 28.37 -14.93 9.61
CA PRO A 473 28.87 -16.32 9.70
C PRO A 473 28.27 -17.29 8.68
N GLN A 474 26.97 -17.16 8.38
CA GLN A 474 26.28 -17.98 7.38
C GLN A 474 26.41 -17.42 5.95
N GLY A 475 26.59 -16.09 5.82
CA GLY A 475 26.71 -15.42 4.52
C GLY A 475 28.05 -15.66 3.84
N LEU A 476 29.11 -15.89 4.61
CA LEU A 476 30.46 -16.13 4.08
C LEU A 476 30.53 -17.37 3.17
N ALA A 477 29.84 -18.45 3.51
CA ALA A 477 29.88 -19.71 2.76
C ALA A 477 29.07 -19.66 1.45
N GLU A 478 27.99 -18.87 1.38
CA GLU A 478 27.13 -18.75 0.20
C GLU A 478 27.50 -17.55 -0.69
N ALA A 479 28.03 -16.46 -0.12
CA ALA A 479 28.64 -15.37 -0.88
C ALA A 479 29.83 -15.86 -1.72
N MET A 480 30.60 -16.85 -1.24
CA MET A 480 31.65 -17.49 -2.04
C MET A 480 31.12 -18.26 -3.27
N LYS A 481 29.85 -18.70 -3.26
CA LYS A 481 29.21 -19.40 -4.40
C LYS A 481 28.57 -18.42 -5.41
N GLU A 482 27.85 -17.40 -4.93
CA GLU A 482 27.17 -16.43 -5.81
C GLU A 482 28.14 -15.43 -6.47
N ASN A 483 29.23 -15.06 -5.79
CA ASN A 483 30.22 -14.09 -6.29
C ASN A 483 31.00 -14.59 -7.53
N ALA A 484 30.95 -15.90 -7.83
CA ALA A 484 31.48 -16.48 -9.07
C ALA A 484 30.61 -16.17 -10.32
N SER A 485 29.39 -15.64 -10.14
CA SER A 485 28.38 -15.49 -11.20
C SER A 485 28.01 -14.04 -11.56
N MET A 486 28.61 -13.03 -10.91
CA MET A 486 28.23 -11.62 -11.12
C MET A 486 28.91 -10.96 -12.34
N PRO A 487 28.20 -10.14 -13.14
CA PRO A 487 28.78 -9.43 -14.29
C PRO A 487 29.81 -8.37 -13.85
N CYS A 488 31.08 -8.67 -14.11
CA CYS A 488 32.30 -7.92 -13.76
C CYS A 488 32.50 -6.54 -14.43
N GLY A 489 31.45 -5.90 -14.95
CA GLY A 489 31.55 -4.69 -15.78
C GLY A 489 31.56 -3.37 -15.01
N ARG A 490 30.63 -3.16 -14.07
CA ARG A 490 30.43 -1.85 -13.40
C ARG A 490 31.20 -1.69 -12.08
N SER A 491 31.69 -2.77 -11.47
CA SER A 491 32.49 -2.70 -10.23
C SER A 491 33.94 -2.23 -10.45
N ARG A 492 34.50 -2.43 -11.66
CA ARG A 492 35.86 -2.00 -12.03
C ARG A 492 36.02 -0.47 -12.05
N ALA A 493 35.00 0.28 -12.48
CA ALA A 493 35.02 1.74 -12.50
C ALA A 493 34.92 2.33 -11.08
N TRP A 494 34.08 1.74 -10.23
CA TRP A 494 33.86 2.22 -8.86
C TRP A 494 34.98 1.82 -7.89
N SER A 495 35.58 0.64 -8.04
CA SER A 495 36.74 0.23 -7.23
C SER A 495 37.99 1.08 -7.48
N ARG A 496 38.14 1.69 -8.66
CA ARG A 496 39.18 2.71 -8.92
C ARG A 496 38.85 4.03 -8.21
N ARG A 497 37.60 4.48 -8.29
CA ARG A 497 37.13 5.72 -7.62
C ARG A 497 37.19 5.65 -6.10
N TRP A 498 36.95 4.47 -5.53
CA TRP A 498 36.99 4.23 -4.09
C TRP A 498 38.42 4.13 -3.54
N ARG A 499 39.36 3.58 -4.32
CA ARG A 499 40.80 3.61 -4.00
C ARG A 499 41.38 5.02 -4.00
N SER A 500 40.86 5.92 -4.83
CA SER A 500 41.30 7.32 -4.85
C SER A 500 40.70 8.20 -3.74
N SER A 501 39.66 7.74 -3.02
CA SER A 501 38.93 8.56 -2.03
C SER A 501 39.09 8.12 -0.57
N GLY A 502 39.90 7.10 -0.27
CA GLY A 502 40.09 6.57 1.08
C GLY A 502 41.35 7.11 1.77
N SER A 503 41.23 8.25 2.45
CA SER A 503 42.18 8.69 3.48
C SER A 503 42.14 7.72 4.66
N GLN A 504 43.32 7.22 5.02
CA GLN A 504 43.76 6.75 6.35
C GLN A 504 42.64 6.40 7.35
N ASP A 505 42.20 5.13 7.37
CA ASP A 505 41.53 4.57 8.55
C ASP A 505 42.06 3.15 8.79
N SER A 506 42.80 2.98 9.89
CA SER A 506 43.69 1.85 10.16
C SER A 506 43.00 0.66 10.83
N THR A 507 41.68 0.68 10.98
CA THR A 507 40.91 -0.30 11.76
C THR A 507 40.28 -1.44 10.93
N ARG A 508 40.81 -1.72 9.73
CA ARG A 508 40.36 -2.88 8.92
C ARG A 508 41.01 -4.19 9.36
N THR A 509 40.22 -5.06 10.00
CA THR A 509 40.58 -6.40 10.45
C THR A 509 41.13 -7.29 9.33
N ARG A 510 42.03 -8.21 9.67
CA ARG A 510 42.76 -9.11 8.74
C ARG A 510 41.83 -9.92 7.80
N ALA A 511 40.57 -10.13 8.18
CA ALA A 511 39.53 -10.75 7.36
C ALA A 511 39.09 -9.86 6.18
N SER A 512 38.90 -8.55 6.41
CA SER A 512 38.57 -7.57 5.35
C SER A 512 39.71 -7.39 4.34
N ARG A 513 40.97 -7.51 4.79
CA ARG A 513 42.15 -7.52 3.91
C ARG A 513 42.27 -8.83 3.12
N ARG A 514 41.90 -9.99 3.70
CA ARG A 514 41.87 -11.27 2.99
C ARG A 514 40.72 -11.38 1.98
N ALA A 515 39.54 -10.86 2.30
CA ALA A 515 38.42 -10.77 1.36
C ALA A 515 38.74 -9.82 0.19
N GLY A 516 39.39 -8.68 0.47
CA GLY A 516 39.90 -7.78 -0.56
C GLY A 516 41.08 -8.34 -1.38
N ALA A 517 41.98 -9.11 -0.76
CA ALA A 517 43.12 -9.73 -1.43
C ALA A 517 42.72 -10.95 -2.27
N ALA A 518 41.78 -11.78 -1.81
CA ALA A 518 41.23 -12.89 -2.60
C ALA A 518 40.50 -12.37 -3.85
N PHE A 519 39.83 -11.22 -3.75
CA PHE A 519 39.23 -10.56 -4.91
C PHE A 519 40.26 -9.88 -5.83
N SER A 520 41.38 -9.39 -5.27
CA SER A 520 42.47 -8.79 -6.07
C SER A 520 43.32 -9.83 -6.79
N GLN A 521 43.47 -11.04 -6.24
CA GLN A 521 44.18 -12.16 -6.90
C GLN A 521 43.34 -12.80 -8.02
N PHE A 522 42.01 -12.80 -7.92
CA PHE A 522 41.14 -13.27 -9.01
C PHE A 522 41.00 -12.26 -10.17
N LEU A 523 41.21 -10.96 -9.92
CA LEU A 523 41.24 -9.92 -10.96
C LEU A 523 42.51 -9.92 -11.83
N MET A 524 43.54 -10.71 -11.49
CA MET A 524 44.80 -10.78 -12.25
C MET A 524 45.01 -12.10 -13.02
N CYS A 525 44.16 -13.11 -12.82
CA CYS A 525 44.26 -14.38 -13.53
C CYS A 525 42.92 -14.76 -14.19
N THR A 526 42.47 -13.97 -15.17
CA THR A 526 41.72 -14.37 -16.38
C THR A 526 41.55 -13.15 -17.27
#